data_AF-A0A0S8KRN8-F1
#
_entry.id   AF-A0A0S8KRN8-F1
#
_cell.length_a   1.000
_cell.length_b   1.000
_cell.length_c   1.000
_cell.angle_alpha   90.00
_cell.angle_beta   90.00
_cell.angle_gamma   90.00
#
_symmetry.space_group_name_H-M   'P 1'
#
loop_
_entity.id
_entity.type
_entity.pdbx_description
1 polymer ?
#
loop_
_entity_poly.entity_id
_entity_poly.type
_entity_poly.pdbx_seq_one_letter_code
_entity_poly.pdbx_strand_id
1 'polypeptide(L)'
;MKCFSKYQAKGKIMSEERTCLRCGGTNLEEGEFQSTGKIYSRPKNAKLVAVLTTGVPVSTVMCYDCGHVELVVDAKKAKAIARAVS
;
A
#
# COMPACT_ATOMS: atom_id res chain seq x y z
N MET A 1 -22.49 -11.19 18.67
CA MET A 1 -21.53 -12.26 18.33
C MET A 1 -20.20 -11.61 17.96
N LYS A 2 -19.16 -11.99 18.72
CA LYS A 2 -17.70 -11.95 18.47
C LYS A 2 -17.16 -10.85 17.54
N CYS A 3 -16.53 -9.82 18.08
CA CYS A 3 -15.09 -9.79 18.42
C CYS A 3 -14.20 -9.77 17.16
N PHE A 4 -13.79 -8.59 16.72
CA PHE A 4 -12.61 -8.41 15.88
C PHE A 4 -11.75 -7.27 16.41
N SER A 5 -10.79 -7.71 17.23
CA SER A 5 -9.42 -7.24 17.39
C SER A 5 -9.13 -5.80 16.96
N LYS A 6 -8.93 -4.96 17.97
CA LYS A 6 -8.16 -3.72 17.89
C LYS A 6 -6.76 -4.03 17.33
N TYR A 7 -6.50 -3.71 16.08
CA TYR A 7 -5.14 -3.56 15.56
C TYR A 7 -4.91 -2.08 15.25
N GLN A 8 -4.43 -1.34 16.26
CA GLN A 8 -3.99 0.04 16.07
C GLN A 8 -2.58 0.04 15.46
N ALA A 9 -2.52 0.18 14.14
CA ALA A 9 -1.27 0.51 13.46
C ALA A 9 -0.93 1.98 13.78
N LYS A 10 0.13 2.16 14.59
CA LYS A 10 0.75 3.44 14.91
C LYS A 10 1.33 4.06 13.64
N GLY A 11 0.76 5.18 13.20
CA GLY A 11 1.29 5.94 12.07
C GLY A 11 0.37 7.06 11.61
N LYS A 12 -0.12 7.88 12.55
CA LYS A 12 -0.96 9.05 12.25
C LYS A 12 -0.10 10.10 11.51
N ILE A 13 -0.17 10.15 10.18
CA ILE A 13 0.29 11.29 9.39
C ILE A 13 -0.95 12.15 9.10
N MET A 14 -0.82 13.44 9.42
CA MET A 14 -1.84 14.50 9.29
C MET A 14 -2.62 14.42 7.97
N SER A 15 -3.94 14.56 8.09
CA SER A 15 -4.92 14.56 7.01
C SER A 15 -4.77 15.79 6.11
N GLU A 16 -4.03 15.66 5.03
CA GLU A 16 -4.50 16.29 3.79
C GLU A 16 -5.82 15.58 3.44
N GLU A 17 -6.88 16.34 3.13
CA GLU A 17 -8.16 15.77 2.70
C GLU A 17 -7.93 14.95 1.43
N ARG A 18 -7.72 13.65 1.61
CA ARG A 18 -7.47 12.73 0.51
C ARG A 18 -8.78 12.54 -0.24
N THR A 19 -8.74 12.77 -1.53
CA THR A 19 -9.87 12.53 -2.45
C THR A 19 -9.53 11.38 -3.40
N CYS A 20 -10.55 10.68 -3.88
CA CYS A 20 -10.38 9.60 -4.83
C CYS A 20 -9.73 10.14 -6.11
N LEU A 21 -8.61 9.53 -6.54
CA LEU A 21 -7.92 9.92 -7.78
C LEU A 21 -8.77 9.74 -9.04
N ARG A 22 -9.88 8.99 -8.95
CA ARG A 22 -10.77 8.71 -10.08
C ARG A 22 -12.02 9.59 -10.12
N CYS A 23 -12.73 9.76 -9.00
CA CYS A 23 -14.01 10.47 -8.97
C CYS A 23 -14.02 11.75 -8.11
N GLY A 24 -12.95 12.03 -7.36
CA GLY A 24 -12.89 13.14 -6.42
C GLY A 24 -13.71 12.94 -5.13
N GLY A 25 -14.40 11.81 -4.97
CA GLY A 25 -15.15 11.48 -3.75
C GLY A 25 -14.26 11.32 -2.52
N THR A 26 -14.83 11.50 -1.35
CA THR A 26 -14.12 11.48 -0.05
C THR A 26 -14.39 10.20 0.76
N ASN A 27 -15.26 9.32 0.27
CA ASN A 27 -15.58 8.04 0.92
C ASN A 27 -14.49 7.01 0.62
N LEU A 28 -13.36 7.15 1.31
CA LEU A 28 -12.15 6.34 1.17
C LEU A 28 -11.88 5.55 2.44
N GLU A 29 -11.55 4.27 2.31
CA GLU A 29 -11.08 3.46 3.43
C GLU A 29 -9.79 2.72 3.09
N GLU A 30 -8.94 2.56 4.10
CA GLU A 30 -7.77 1.70 3.98
C GLU A 30 -8.16 0.22 3.96
N GLY A 31 -7.39 -0.58 3.23
CA GLY A 31 -7.58 -2.00 3.16
C GLY A 31 -6.28 -2.75 2.94
N GLU A 32 -6.41 -4.08 2.97
CA GLU A 32 -5.34 -5.01 2.67
C GLU A 32 -5.78 -5.95 1.55
N PHE A 33 -4.88 -6.25 0.62
CA PHE A 33 -5.11 -7.33 -0.32
C PHE A 33 -5.05 -8.67 0.40
N GLN A 34 -6.18 -9.37 0.44
CA GLN A 34 -6.21 -10.77 0.85
C GLN A 34 -5.98 -11.67 -0.36
N SER A 35 -4.86 -12.38 -0.33
CA SER A 35 -4.50 -13.46 -1.25
C SER A 35 -3.86 -14.57 -0.42
N THR A 36 -3.81 -15.79 -0.95
CA THR A 36 -3.09 -16.91 -0.33
C THR A 36 -1.61 -16.59 -0.06
N GLY A 37 -1.06 -15.54 -0.67
CA GLY A 37 0.22 -14.95 -0.34
C GLY A 37 0.24 -13.42 -0.44
N LYS A 38 1.27 -12.79 0.13
CA LYS A 38 1.45 -11.32 0.09
C LYS A 38 1.72 -10.84 -1.34
N ILE A 39 1.04 -9.76 -1.76
CA ILE A 39 1.32 -9.07 -3.02
C ILE A 39 2.46 -8.06 -2.79
N TYR A 40 3.47 -8.11 -3.67
CA TYR A 40 4.64 -7.24 -3.60
C TYR A 40 4.79 -6.44 -4.89
N SER A 41 5.10 -5.16 -4.76
CA SER A 41 5.52 -4.32 -5.89
C SER A 41 7.04 -4.40 -6.08
N ARG A 42 7.48 -4.37 -7.35
CA ARG A 42 8.89 -4.48 -7.75
C ARG A 42 9.25 -3.34 -8.73
N PRO A 43 10.22 -2.47 -8.39
CA PRO A 43 10.76 -1.52 -9.35
C PRO A 43 11.44 -2.25 -10.51
N LYS A 44 11.20 -1.80 -11.76
CA LYS A 44 11.77 -2.43 -12.98
C LYS A 44 13.30 -2.46 -13.01
N ASN A 45 13.94 -1.57 -12.27
CA ASN A 45 15.39 -1.37 -12.23
C ASN A 45 16.11 -2.03 -11.04
N ALA A 46 15.42 -2.85 -10.24
CA ALA A 46 16.04 -3.55 -9.11
C ALA A 46 16.82 -4.81 -9.58
N LYS A 47 18.06 -5.03 -9.07
CA LYS A 47 18.83 -6.26 -9.33
C LYS A 47 18.16 -7.49 -8.68
N LEU A 48 18.21 -8.64 -9.36
CA LEU A 48 17.60 -9.93 -8.96
C LEU A 48 17.81 -10.31 -7.47
N VAL A 49 18.98 -10.03 -6.89
CA VAL A 49 19.32 -10.40 -5.50
C VAL A 49 18.51 -9.60 -4.46
N ALA A 50 18.25 -8.31 -4.69
CA ALA A 50 17.40 -7.50 -3.82
C ALA A 50 15.90 -7.84 -3.99
N VAL A 51 15.53 -8.26 -5.21
CA VAL A 51 14.17 -8.65 -5.60
C VAL A 51 13.74 -9.99 -5.02
N LEU A 52 14.69 -10.92 -4.80
CA LEU A 52 14.43 -12.26 -4.27
C LEU A 52 14.19 -12.27 -2.75
N THR A 53 14.67 -11.26 -2.02
CA THR A 53 14.67 -11.28 -0.54
C THR A 53 13.73 -10.25 0.09
N THR A 54 13.41 -9.13 -0.58
CA THR A 54 12.61 -8.06 0.04
C THR A 54 11.70 -7.34 -0.97
N GLY A 55 10.50 -7.86 -1.20
CA GLY A 55 9.45 -7.07 -1.88
C GLY A 55 8.98 -5.88 -1.04
N VAL A 56 8.36 -4.89 -1.69
CA VAL A 56 7.63 -3.82 -0.98
C VAL A 56 6.17 -4.27 -0.80
N PRO A 57 5.69 -4.45 0.45
CA PRO A 57 4.29 -4.79 0.69
C PRO A 57 3.37 -3.74 0.09
N VAL A 58 2.26 -4.19 -0.50
CA VAL A 58 1.23 -3.34 -1.08
C VAL A 58 0.07 -3.24 -0.11
N SER A 59 -0.33 -2.01 0.23
CA SER A 59 -1.62 -1.71 0.88
C SER A 59 -2.60 -1.15 -0.15
N THR A 60 -3.89 -1.13 0.18
CA THR A 60 -4.94 -0.62 -0.70
C THR A 60 -5.70 0.53 -0.06
N VAL A 61 -6.22 1.44 -0.86
CA VAL A 61 -7.28 2.38 -0.47
C VAL A 61 -8.45 2.18 -1.41
N MET A 62 -9.64 1.99 -0.85
CA MET A 62 -10.86 1.70 -1.60
C MET A 62 -11.80 2.90 -1.55
N CYS A 63 -12.25 3.35 -2.71
CA CYS A 63 -13.31 4.35 -2.81
C CYS A 63 -14.68 3.67 -2.88
N TYR A 64 -15.51 3.89 -1.87
CA TYR A 64 -16.86 3.32 -1.81
C TYR A 64 -17.87 4.03 -2.73
N ASP A 65 -17.54 5.24 -3.20
CA ASP A 65 -18.44 5.99 -4.10
C ASP A 65 -18.37 5.50 -5.55
N CYS A 66 -17.20 5.02 -6.01
CA CYS A 66 -17.01 4.62 -7.41
C CYS A 66 -16.32 3.26 -7.61
N GLY A 67 -15.91 2.57 -6.54
CA GLY A 67 -15.24 1.27 -6.61
C GLY A 67 -13.77 1.32 -7.06
N HIS A 68 -13.16 2.51 -7.17
CA HIS A 68 -11.74 2.62 -7.49
C HIS A 68 -10.89 2.08 -6.33
N VAL A 69 -9.86 1.30 -6.66
CA VAL A 69 -8.89 0.77 -5.69
C VAL A 69 -7.50 1.31 -6.03
N GLU A 70 -6.93 2.06 -5.10
CA GLU A 70 -5.57 2.59 -5.19
C GLU A 70 -4.59 1.64 -4.50
N LEU A 71 -3.46 1.35 -5.16
CA LEU A 71 -2.40 0.50 -4.60
C LEU A 71 -1.25 1.36 -4.13
N VAL A 72 -0.90 1.22 -2.86
CA VAL A 72 0.08 2.07 -2.19
C VAL A 72 1.23 1.21 -1.67
N VAL A 73 2.45 1.76 -1.78
CA VAL A 73 3.68 1.13 -1.30
C VAL A 73 4.50 2.14 -0.51
N ASP A 74 5.33 1.66 0.42
CA ASP A 74 6.28 2.52 1.10
C ASP A 74 7.33 3.04 0.11
N ALA A 75 7.25 4.34 -0.19
CA ALA A 75 8.14 5.01 -1.14
C ALA A 75 9.60 5.04 -0.68
N LYS A 76 9.88 5.09 0.64
CA LYS A 76 11.26 5.04 1.16
C LYS A 76 11.84 3.65 0.95
N LYS A 77 11.08 2.59 1.25
CA LYS A 77 11.49 1.20 1.01
C LYS A 77 11.68 0.93 -0.48
N ALA A 78 10.76 1.39 -1.33
CA ALA A 78 10.88 1.26 -2.79
C ALA A 78 12.15 1.95 -3.31
N LYS A 79 12.44 3.18 -2.86
CA LYS A 79 13.67 3.90 -3.22
C LYS A 79 14.93 3.20 -2.71
N ALA A 80 14.93 2.67 -1.49
CA ALA A 80 16.07 1.95 -0.94
C ALA A 80 16.42 0.71 -1.79
N ILE A 81 15.40 -0.09 -2.15
CA ILE A 81 15.58 -1.26 -3.03
C ILE A 81 16.07 -0.85 -4.42
N ALA A 82 15.55 0.25 -4.96
CA ALA A 82 15.98 0.76 -6.27
C ALA A 82 17.39 1.38 -6.25
N ARG A 83 17.85 1.92 -5.10
CA ARG A 83 19.15 2.60 -4.94
C ARG A 83 20.27 1.72 -4.42
N ALA A 84 19.99 0.53 -3.87
CA ALA A 84 21.01 -0.49 -3.57
C ALA A 84 21.72 -1.06 -4.84
N VAL A 85 21.72 -0.27 -5.91
CA VAL A 85 22.15 -0.53 -7.27
C VAL A 85 23.32 0.39 -7.66
N SER A 86 23.77 1.28 -6.77
CA SER A 86 25.02 2.06 -6.93
C SER A 86 26.23 1.32 -6.38
#